data_AF-J4XMN4-F1
#
_entry.id   AF-J4XMN4-F1
#
_cell.length_a   1.000
_cell.length_b   1.000
_cell.length_c   1.000
_cell.angle_alpha   90.00
_cell.angle_beta   90.00
_cell.angle_gamma   90.00
#
_symmetry.space_group_name_H-M   'P 1'
#
loop_
_entity.id
_entity.type
_entity.pdbx_description
1 polymer ?
#
loop_
_entity_poly.entity_id
_entity_poly.type
_entity_poly.pdbx_seq_one_letter_code
_entity_poly.pdbx_strand_id
1 'polypeptide(L)'
;MHQPVTDNPFVIMFINMVIVFAVLTVIWGLIELTHRLDPTKKKEEPPAAVPAAPVPPPAAPAAPAVPAGLSMETVAVIAAAVTACGYSVEQIHAIRPAEQPVWRNFGRTQGMRTAR
;
A
#
# COMPACT_ATOMS: atom_id res chain seq x y z
N MET A 1 -16.90 32.67 10.58
CA MET A 1 -17.54 33.16 9.33
C MET A 1 -16.54 32.95 8.20
N HIS A 2 -16.59 31.82 7.48
CA HIS A 2 -15.72 31.62 6.32
C HIS A 2 -16.36 32.37 5.16
N GLN A 3 -15.87 33.58 4.89
CA GLN A 3 -16.31 34.37 3.75
C GLN A 3 -15.85 33.64 2.47
N PRO A 4 -16.69 33.55 1.42
CA PRO A 4 -16.20 33.09 0.13
C PRO A 4 -15.05 34.01 -0.30
N VAL A 5 -13.90 33.41 -0.60
CA VAL A 5 -12.66 34.12 -0.95
C VAL A 5 -12.84 34.93 -2.26
N THR A 6 -13.90 34.65 -3.03
CA THR A 6 -14.35 35.45 -4.17
C THR A 6 -15.83 35.15 -4.50
N ASP A 7 -16.60 36.16 -4.90
CA ASP A 7 -18.01 36.02 -5.32
C ASP A 7 -18.17 35.96 -6.86
N ASN A 8 -17.06 36.00 -7.61
CA ASN A 8 -17.09 36.04 -9.06
C ASN A 8 -17.15 34.62 -9.67
N PRO A 9 -18.21 34.24 -10.41
CA PRO A 9 -18.39 32.89 -10.95
C PRO A 9 -17.31 32.50 -11.99
N PHE A 10 -16.75 33.45 -12.73
CA PHE A 10 -15.68 33.18 -13.69
C PHE A 10 -14.37 32.79 -12.98
N VAL A 11 -14.08 33.41 -11.83
CA VAL A 11 -12.89 33.11 -11.04
C VAL A 11 -13.00 31.73 -10.42
N ILE A 12 -14.19 31.36 -9.94
CA ILE A 12 -14.45 30.01 -9.40
C ILE A 12 -14.23 28.94 -10.48
N MET A 13 -14.73 29.16 -11.70
CA MET A 13 -14.52 28.26 -12.83
C MET A 13 -13.02 28.10 -13.16
N PHE A 14 -12.28 29.20 -13.19
CA PHE A 14 -10.85 29.19 -13.49
C PHE A 14 -10.03 28.48 -12.41
N ILE A 15 -10.33 28.75 -11.13
CA ILE A 15 -9.68 28.09 -9.99
C ILE A 15 -9.88 26.57 -10.06
N ASN A 16 -11.10 26.10 -10.33
CA ASN A 16 -11.38 24.67 -10.44
C ASN A 16 -10.58 24.03 -11.58
N MET A 17 -10.57 24.66 -12.77
CA MET A 17 -9.76 24.17 -13.89
C MET A 17 -8.28 24.07 -13.53
N VAL A 18 -7.70 25.13 -12.95
CA VAL A 18 -6.28 25.15 -12.58
C VAL A 18 -5.95 24.11 -11.51
N ILE A 19 -6.80 23.92 -10.51
CA ILE A 19 -6.58 22.91 -9.45
C ILE A 19 -6.58 21.50 -10.06
N VAL A 20 -7.55 21.19 -10.92
CA VAL A 20 -7.61 19.87 -11.57
C VAL A 20 -6.35 19.63 -12.41
N PHE A 21 -5.94 20.61 -13.22
CA PHE A 21 -4.70 20.49 -13.98
C PHE A 21 -3.46 20.35 -13.08
N ALA A 22 -3.36 21.14 -12.00
CA ALA A 22 -2.25 21.06 -11.07
C ALA A 22 -2.12 19.67 -10.44
N VAL A 23 -3.23 19.08 -9.99
CA VAL A 23 -3.25 17.71 -9.44
C VAL A 23 -2.79 16.69 -10.49
N LEU A 24 -3.28 16.80 -11.72
CA LEU A 24 -2.85 15.92 -12.82
C LEU A 24 -1.35 16.07 -13.12
N THR A 25 -0.83 17.29 -13.17
CA THR A 25 0.59 17.56 -13.40
C THR A 25 1.46 17.02 -12.27
N VAL A 26 1.00 17.09 -11.01
CA VAL A 26 1.72 16.51 -9.87
C VAL A 26 1.78 14.98 -9.98
N ILE A 27 0.68 14.31 -10.35
CA ILE A 27 0.67 12.85 -10.53
C ILE A 27 1.60 12.45 -11.68
N TRP A 28 1.52 13.13 -12.82
CA TRP A 28 2.41 12.90 -13.96
C TRP A 28 3.88 13.11 -13.59
N GLY A 29 4.20 14.21 -12.90
CA GLY A 29 5.54 14.55 -12.45
C GLY A 29 6.08 13.55 -11.42
N LEU A 30 5.24 13.05 -10.51
CA LEU A 30 5.65 12.03 -9.54
C LEU A 30 6.05 10.73 -10.22
N ILE A 31 5.30 10.30 -11.25
CA ILE A 31 5.60 9.11 -12.04
C ILE A 31 6.91 9.28 -12.82
N GLU A 32 7.11 10.41 -13.48
CA GLU A 32 8.34 10.68 -14.22
C GLU A 32 9.55 10.81 -13.27
N LEU A 33 9.34 11.42 -12.10
CA LEU A 33 10.37 11.56 -11.08
C LEU A 33 10.80 10.20 -10.54
N THR A 34 9.85 9.33 -10.16
CA THR A 34 10.18 7.97 -9.72
C THR A 34 10.76 7.15 -10.86
N HIS A 35 10.32 7.32 -12.10
CA HIS A 35 10.93 6.65 -13.25
C HIS A 35 12.38 7.08 -13.50
N ARG A 36 12.71 8.37 -13.32
CA ARG A 36 14.10 8.85 -13.39
C ARG A 36 14.95 8.45 -12.18
N LEU A 37 14.37 8.42 -10.98
CA LEU A 37 15.04 8.02 -9.74
C LEU A 37 15.11 6.50 -9.54
N ASP A 38 14.31 5.74 -10.29
CA ASP A 38 14.35 4.28 -10.34
C ASP A 38 14.95 3.76 -11.67
N PRO A 39 16.27 3.99 -11.89
CA PRO A 39 17.01 3.43 -13.00
C PRO A 39 17.29 1.92 -12.84
N THR A 40 16.61 1.20 -11.93
CA THR A 40 16.87 -0.23 -11.68
C THR A 40 16.19 -1.18 -12.67
N LYS A 41 15.49 -0.66 -13.68
CA LYS A 41 14.98 -1.42 -14.85
C LYS A 41 16.07 -1.96 -15.80
N LYS A 42 17.34 -2.05 -15.38
CA LYS A 42 18.38 -2.85 -16.05
C LYS A 42 18.53 -4.23 -15.42
N LYS A 43 17.48 -5.05 -15.44
CA LYS A 43 17.65 -6.51 -15.51
C LYS A 43 16.34 -7.22 -15.87
N GLU A 44 16.05 -7.29 -17.15
CA GLU A 44 15.31 -8.42 -17.71
C GLU A 44 16.33 -9.18 -18.60
N GLU A 45 16.48 -10.48 -18.32
CA GLU A 45 17.44 -11.50 -18.83
C GLU A 45 17.32 -11.77 -20.36
N PRO A 46 17.98 -12.78 -21.03
CA PRO A 46 18.91 -13.91 -20.68
C PRO A 46 20.09 -14.07 -21.72
N PRO A 47 20.95 -15.14 -21.86
CA PRO A 47 20.92 -16.53 -21.35
C PRO A 47 22.25 -17.17 -20.81
N ALA A 48 22.09 -18.30 -20.10
CA ALA A 48 22.98 -19.46 -19.94
C ALA A 48 24.42 -19.30 -19.38
N ALA A 49 24.67 -19.81 -18.16
CA ALA A 49 25.79 -20.74 -17.88
C ALA A 49 25.76 -21.36 -16.46
N VAL A 50 25.43 -22.66 -16.41
CA VAL A 50 26.15 -23.75 -15.69
C VAL A 50 26.14 -23.77 -14.13
N PRO A 51 25.89 -24.94 -13.51
CA PRO A 51 25.41 -25.06 -12.13
C PRO A 51 26.54 -25.06 -11.10
N ALA A 52 26.35 -24.34 -9.98
CA ALA A 52 27.15 -24.50 -8.78
C ALA A 52 26.39 -25.35 -7.74
N ALA A 53 27.08 -26.37 -7.25
CA ALA A 53 26.61 -27.43 -6.36
C ALA A 53 26.06 -26.92 -5.00
N PRO A 54 25.22 -27.73 -4.32
CA PRO A 54 24.39 -27.28 -3.21
C PRO A 54 25.18 -27.16 -1.90
N VAL A 55 25.02 -26.02 -1.21
CA VAL A 55 25.49 -25.85 0.17
C VAL A 55 24.30 -26.14 1.10
N PRO A 56 24.39 -27.10 2.04
CA PRO A 56 23.32 -27.40 2.98
C PRO A 56 23.06 -26.27 3.99
N PRO A 57 21.83 -26.18 4.51
CA PRO A 57 21.21 -24.93 4.97
C PRO A 57 21.56 -24.58 6.43
N PRO A 58 21.73 -23.29 6.77
CA PRO A 58 21.48 -22.82 8.12
C PRO A 58 19.99 -22.96 8.44
N ALA A 59 19.69 -23.69 9.52
CA ALA A 59 18.33 -23.90 10.02
C ALA A 59 17.67 -22.56 10.34
N ALA A 60 16.72 -22.16 9.49
CA ALA A 60 15.88 -21.01 9.74
C ALA A 60 14.88 -21.34 10.87
N PRO A 61 14.61 -20.41 11.81
CA PRO A 61 13.54 -20.53 12.78
C PRO A 61 12.23 -20.89 12.10
N ALA A 62 11.45 -21.79 12.71
CA ALA A 62 10.20 -22.29 12.17
C ALA A 62 9.33 -21.14 11.67
N ALA A 63 9.13 -21.09 10.34
CA ALA A 63 8.28 -20.12 9.70
C ALA A 63 6.87 -20.23 10.32
N PRO A 64 6.26 -19.11 10.73
CA PRO A 64 4.85 -19.10 11.05
C PRO A 64 4.10 -19.71 9.87
N ALA A 65 3.28 -20.72 10.12
CA ALA A 65 2.53 -21.43 9.09
C ALA A 65 1.81 -20.41 8.22
N VAL A 66 2.30 -20.21 7.00
CA VAL A 66 1.75 -19.24 6.06
C VAL A 66 0.36 -19.77 5.69
N PRO A 67 -0.72 -19.01 5.93
CA PRO A 67 -2.05 -19.41 5.50
C PRO A 67 -2.03 -19.60 3.98
N ALA A 68 -2.51 -20.75 3.50
CA ALA A 68 -2.63 -21.02 2.07
C ALA A 68 -3.45 -19.90 1.40
N GLY A 69 -2.79 -19.11 0.54
CA GLY A 69 -3.40 -17.98 -0.16
C GLY A 69 -2.81 -16.59 0.16
N LEU A 70 -1.87 -16.46 1.11
CA LEU A 70 -1.15 -15.20 1.37
C LEU A 70 0.33 -15.32 0.97
N SER A 71 0.83 -14.32 0.23
CA SER A 71 2.26 -14.27 -0.10
C SER A 71 3.10 -13.96 1.14
N MET A 72 4.29 -14.55 1.22
CA MET A 72 5.27 -14.26 2.29
C MET A 72 5.62 -12.77 2.36
N GLU A 73 5.64 -12.10 1.22
CA GLU A 73 5.80 -10.65 1.12
C GLU A 73 4.68 -9.90 1.87
N THR A 74 3.42 -10.29 1.68
CA THR A 74 2.28 -9.67 2.38
C THR A 74 2.38 -9.88 3.89
N VAL A 75 2.77 -11.09 4.33
CA VAL A 75 2.97 -11.40 5.75
C VAL A 75 4.09 -10.55 6.34
N ALA A 76 5.21 -10.39 5.62
CA ALA A 76 6.32 -9.55 6.04
C ALA A 76 5.94 -8.06 6.13
N VAL A 77 5.17 -7.55 5.17
CA VAL A 77 4.66 -6.16 5.18
C VAL A 77 3.69 -5.94 6.35
N ILE A 78 2.79 -6.89 6.61
CA ILE A 78 1.88 -6.82 7.77
C ILE A 78 2.68 -6.83 9.07
N ALA A 79 3.66 -7.72 9.21
CA ALA A 79 4.52 -7.78 10.40
C ALA A 79 5.30 -6.47 10.61
N ALA A 80 5.87 -5.91 9.54
CA ALA A 80 6.57 -4.62 9.59
C ALA A 80 5.65 -3.44 9.95
N ALA A 81 4.41 -3.45 9.47
CA ALA A 81 3.43 -2.42 9.82
C ALA A 81 3.01 -2.52 11.29
N VAL A 82 2.84 -3.74 11.81
CA VAL A 82 2.49 -3.98 13.22
C VAL A 82 3.63 -3.55 14.15
N THR A 83 4.89 -3.82 13.78
CA THR A 83 6.07 -3.35 14.53
C THR A 83 6.23 -1.84 14.48
N ALA A 84 5.94 -1.19 13.35
CA ALA A 84 5.93 0.27 13.25
C ALA A 84 4.86 0.91 14.16
N CYS A 85 3.74 0.23 14.39
CA CYS A 85 2.69 0.64 15.33
C CYS A 85 3.06 0.39 16.81
N GLY A 86 4.26 -0.12 17.10
CA GLY A 86 4.75 -0.37 18.46
C GLY A 86 4.35 -1.74 19.04
N TYR A 87 3.83 -2.65 18.22
CA TYR A 87 3.44 -4.00 18.64
C TYR A 87 4.47 -5.03 18.16
N SER A 88 4.79 -6.04 18.96
CA SER A 88 5.77 -7.06 18.55
C SER A 88 5.15 -8.11 17.61
N VAL A 89 5.98 -8.78 16.82
CA VAL A 89 5.53 -9.84 15.91
C VAL A 89 4.92 -11.02 16.68
N GLU A 90 5.33 -11.28 17.93
CA GLU A 90 4.70 -12.29 18.79
C GLU A 90 3.25 -11.99 19.14
N GLN A 91 2.79 -10.74 19.01
CA GLN A 91 1.39 -10.39 19.23
C GLN A 91 0.49 -10.81 18.06
N ILE A 92 1.06 -11.17 16.90
CA ILE A 92 0.33 -11.63 15.72
C ILE A 92 0.03 -13.14 15.85
N HIS A 93 -1.16 -13.48 16.33
CA HIS A 93 -1.57 -14.87 16.56
C HIS A 93 -1.97 -15.61 15.28
N ALA A 94 -2.60 -14.92 14.33
CA ALA A 94 -2.98 -15.48 13.04
C ALA A 94 -3.24 -14.36 12.03
N ILE A 95 -2.89 -14.60 10.78
CA ILE A 95 -3.29 -13.75 9.65
C ILE A 95 -4.30 -14.55 8.84
N ARG A 96 -5.47 -13.98 8.58
CA ARG A 96 -6.49 -14.61 7.75
C ARG A 96 -6.98 -13.60 6.72
N PRO A 97 -7.04 -13.97 5.43
CA PRO A 97 -7.74 -13.16 4.44
C PRO A 97 -9.18 -12.94 4.91
N ALA A 98 -9.63 -11.69 4.95
CA ALA A 98 -11.04 -11.42 5.21
C ALA A 98 -11.85 -11.81 3.96
N GLU A 99 -12.75 -12.78 4.09
CA GLU A 99 -13.66 -13.20 3.00
C GLU A 99 -14.64 -12.11 2.56
N GLN A 100 -14.66 -10.96 3.23
CA GLN A 100 -15.67 -9.92 3.05
C GLN A 100 -15.01 -8.55 2.91
N PRO A 101 -15.40 -7.72 1.93
CA PRO A 101 -14.98 -6.33 1.91
C PRO A 101 -15.50 -5.69 3.20
N VAL A 102 -14.58 -5.31 4.08
CA VAL A 102 -14.87 -4.68 5.39
C VAL A 102 -15.90 -3.57 5.23
N TRP A 103 -15.83 -2.83 4.11
CA TRP A 103 -16.79 -1.81 3.68
C TRP A 103 -18.26 -2.26 3.64
N ARG A 104 -18.56 -3.46 3.13
CA ARG A 104 -19.94 -3.94 2.95
C ARG A 104 -20.68 -4.08 4.28
N ASN A 105 -19.96 -4.47 5.33
CA ASN A 105 -20.53 -4.68 6.65
C ASN A 105 -20.28 -3.51 7.61
N PHE A 106 -19.28 -2.66 7.35
CA PHE A 106 -18.88 -1.55 8.22
C PHE A 106 -20.03 -0.55 8.44
N GLY A 107 -20.72 -0.13 7.38
CA GLY A 107 -21.88 0.77 7.50
C GLY A 107 -23.01 0.18 8.34
N ARG A 108 -23.23 -1.13 8.25
CA ARG A 108 -24.29 -1.84 8.98
C ARG A 108 -23.95 -2.06 10.45
N THR A 109 -22.68 -2.28 10.79
CA THR A 109 -22.26 -2.56 12.18
C THR A 109 -21.88 -1.31 12.97
N GLN A 110 -21.34 -0.29 12.32
CA GLN A 110 -20.97 0.99 12.94
C GLN A 110 -22.16 1.96 13.00
N GLY A 111 -23.03 1.97 11.98
CA GLY A 111 -24.22 2.84 11.94
C GLY A 111 -25.24 2.56 13.05
N MET A 112 -25.26 1.33 13.59
CA MET A 112 -26.14 0.95 14.70
C MET A 112 -25.53 1.21 16.09
N ARG A 113 -24.25 1.61 16.17
CA ARG A 113 -23.52 1.84 17.44
C ARG A 113 -23.32 3.31 17.78
N THR A 114 -23.77 4.24 16.93
CA THR A 114 -23.93 5.64 17.38
C THR A 114 -25.14 5.69 18.30
N ALA A 115 -24.91 5.38 19.57
CA ALA A 115 -25.84 5.70 20.64
C ALA A 115 -26.02 7.22 20.68
N ARG A 116 -27.28 7.66 20.71
CA ARG A 116 -27.63 9.03 21.07
C ARG A 116 -27.18 9.34 22.49
#